data_AF-A0A658KEG4-F1
#
_entry.id   AF-A0A658KEG4-F1
#
_cell.length_a   1.000
_cell.length_b   1.000
_cell.length_c   1.000
_cell.angle_alpha   90.00
_cell.angle_beta   90.00
_cell.angle_gamma   90.00
#
_symmetry.space_group_name_H-M   'P 1'
#
loop_
_entity.id
_entity.type
_entity.pdbx_description
1 polymer ?
#
loop_
_entity_poly.entity_id
_entity_poly.type
_entity_poly.pdbx_seq_one_letter_code
_entity_poly.pdbx_strand_id
1 'polypeptide(L)'
;MWMGRDDNGKTPFTGATGALQVWTSFMRKANPLPLDMAMPDNVVQAWVDAQTGQGSDSSCPNAVQMPYIRGSEPQPGATCGGAPAPATEVMDWVKGWLN
;
A
#
# COMPACT_ATOMS: atom_id res chain seq x y z
N MET A 1 18.86 -16.45 7.50
CA MET A 1 19.29 -17.35 8.59
C MET A 1 18.50 -18.63 8.49
N TRP A 2 19.12 -19.78 8.68
CA TRP A 2 18.47 -21.09 8.66
C TRP A 2 18.50 -21.75 10.04
N MET A 3 17.50 -22.56 10.35
CA MET A 3 17.43 -23.35 11.58
C MET A 3 16.73 -24.67 11.27
N GLY A 4 17.34 -25.78 11.69
CA GLY A 4 16.80 -27.12 11.56
C GLY A 4 17.67 -28.08 12.37
N ARG A 5 17.23 -29.34 12.47
CA ARG A 5 18.08 -30.40 13.00
C ARG A 5 18.84 -31.06 11.87
N ASP A 6 20.08 -31.46 12.13
CA ASP A 6 20.91 -32.14 11.14
C ASP A 6 20.32 -33.50 10.70
N ASP A 7 19.55 -34.13 11.59
CA ASP A 7 18.85 -35.40 11.33
C ASP A 7 17.51 -35.24 10.59
N ASN A 8 17.18 -34.02 10.14
CA ASN A 8 15.88 -33.67 9.56
C ASN A 8 14.67 -33.96 10.47
N GLY A 9 14.90 -34.18 11.76
CA GLY A 9 13.85 -34.35 12.75
C GLY A 9 13.00 -33.09 12.88
N LYS A 10 11.76 -33.27 13.36
CA LYS A 10 10.83 -32.16 13.59
C LYS A 10 11.39 -31.18 14.62
N THR A 11 11.23 -29.89 14.37
CA THR A 11 11.45 -28.83 15.37
C THR A 11 10.12 -28.45 16.02
N PRO A 12 10.10 -28.01 17.29
CA PRO A 12 8.89 -27.47 17.92
C PRO A 12 8.54 -26.04 17.44
N PHE A 13 9.33 -25.48 16.52
CA PHE A 13 9.17 -24.14 15.97
C PHE A 13 8.55 -24.17 14.58
N THR A 14 7.74 -23.15 14.26
CA THR A 14 7.17 -22.87 12.95
C THR A 14 7.69 -21.54 12.40
N GLY A 15 8.24 -21.55 11.17
CA GLY A 15 8.69 -20.35 10.46
C GLY A 15 9.49 -19.35 11.33
N ALA A 16 8.92 -18.17 11.53
CA ALA A 16 9.51 -17.06 12.28
C ALA A 16 9.65 -17.28 13.80
N THR A 17 9.05 -18.32 14.38
CA THR A 17 9.19 -18.60 15.82
C THR A 17 10.55 -19.20 16.20
N GLY A 18 11.32 -19.70 15.22
CA GLY A 18 12.68 -20.19 15.41
C GLY A 18 13.73 -19.24 14.84
N ALA A 19 13.96 -19.31 13.52
CA ALA A 19 15.07 -18.61 12.86
C ALA A 19 15.00 -17.07 12.98
N LEU A 20 13.81 -16.46 12.89
CA LEU A 20 13.69 -14.99 12.99
C LEU A 20 14.08 -14.49 14.40
N GLN A 21 13.85 -15.26 15.46
CA GLN A 21 14.23 -14.87 16.83
C GLN A 21 15.75 -14.73 16.96
N VAL A 22 16.50 -15.71 16.44
CA VAL A 22 17.97 -15.69 16.46
C VAL A 22 18.50 -14.56 15.55
N TRP A 23 17.90 -14.35 14.37
CA TRP A 23 18.28 -13.26 13.47
C TRP A 23 18.04 -11.88 14.11
N THR A 24 16.89 -11.66 14.75
CA THR A 24 16.58 -10.41 15.46
C THR A 24 17.56 -10.17 16.61
N SER A 25 17.90 -11.21 17.39
CA SER A 25 18.92 -11.13 18.44
C SER A 25 20.29 -10.73 17.89
N PHE A 26 20.68 -11.31 16.75
CA PHE A 26 21.90 -10.95 16.04
C PHE A 26 21.87 -9.48 15.56
N MET A 27 20.83 -9.07 14.84
CA MET A 27 20.73 -7.72 14.27
C MET A 27 20.74 -6.64 15.36
N ARG A 28 20.11 -6.89 16.52
CA ARG A 28 20.19 -5.98 17.68
C ARG A 28 21.61 -5.73 18.17
N LYS A 29 22.49 -6.73 18.07
CA LYS A 29 23.90 -6.63 18.47
C LYS A 29 24.78 -6.10 17.35
N ALA A 30 24.46 -6.45 16.10
CA ALA A 30 25.20 -6.03 14.92
C ALA A 30 25.07 -4.53 14.64
N ASN A 31 24.02 -3.87 15.16
CA ASN A 31 23.73 -2.45 14.97
C ASN A 31 23.77 -2.04 13.49
N PRO A 32 22.87 -2.59 12.65
CA PRO A 32 22.88 -2.35 11.22
C PRO A 32 22.66 -0.86 10.92
N LEU A 33 23.25 -0.41 9.81
CA LEU A 33 22.86 0.87 9.23
C LEU A 33 21.43 0.78 8.67
N PRO A 34 20.67 1.90 8.67
CA PRO A 34 19.37 1.96 8.02
C PRO A 34 19.47 1.55 6.55
N LEU A 35 18.47 0.80 6.08
CA LEU A 35 18.35 0.51 4.66
C LEU A 35 17.69 1.70 3.97
N ASP A 36 18.46 2.42 3.18
CA ASP A 36 17.99 3.51 2.32
C ASP A 36 18.23 3.12 0.87
N MET A 37 17.16 2.80 0.15
CA MET A 37 17.21 2.39 -1.25
C MET A 37 16.42 3.41 -2.07
N ALA A 38 17.07 3.98 -3.09
CA ALA A 38 16.39 4.84 -4.05
C ALA A 38 15.27 4.07 -4.75
N MET A 39 14.12 4.73 -4.94
CA MET A 39 13.01 4.16 -5.69
C MET A 39 13.45 3.96 -7.16
N PRO A 40 13.31 2.76 -7.74
CA PRO A 40 13.65 2.53 -9.14
C PRO A 40 12.76 3.36 -10.10
N ASP A 41 13.30 3.75 -11.26
CA ASP A 41 12.60 4.59 -12.25
C ASP A 41 11.30 3.99 -12.80
N ASN A 42 11.21 2.66 -12.78
CA ASN A 42 10.05 1.89 -13.24
C ASN A 42 9.03 1.62 -12.12
N VAL A 43 9.15 2.26 -10.95
CA VAL A 43 8.20 2.17 -9.84
C VAL A 43 7.45 3.49 -9.67
N VAL A 44 6.14 3.42 -9.49
CA VAL A 44 5.24 4.56 -9.22
C VAL A 44 4.46 4.33 -7.93
N GLN A 45 4.14 5.39 -7.20
CA GLN A 45 3.22 5.33 -6.05
C GLN A 45 1.80 5.55 -6.54
N ALA A 46 0.90 4.62 -6.24
CA ALA A 46 -0.53 4.76 -6.52
C ALA A 46 -1.33 4.77 -5.22
N TRP A 47 -2.40 5.55 -5.20
CA TRP A 47 -3.38 5.54 -4.11
C TRP A 47 -4.33 4.37 -4.30
N VAL A 48 -4.42 3.51 -3.30
CA VAL A 48 -5.30 2.34 -3.31
C VAL A 48 -6.09 2.23 -2.02
N ASP A 49 -7.30 1.70 -2.10
CA ASP A 49 -8.03 1.28 -0.91
C ASP A 49 -7.36 0.04 -0.33
N ALA A 50 -6.90 0.11 0.93
CA ALA A 50 -6.11 -0.94 1.55
C ALA A 50 -6.87 -2.28 1.74
N GLN A 51 -8.19 -2.26 1.65
CA GLN A 51 -9.03 -3.45 1.84
C GLN A 51 -9.30 -4.18 0.52
N THR A 52 -9.55 -3.43 -0.56
CA THR A 52 -9.95 -3.97 -1.88
C THR A 52 -8.79 -4.02 -2.88
N GLY A 53 -7.75 -3.22 -2.67
CA GLY A 53 -6.62 -3.06 -3.59
C GLY A 53 -6.96 -2.30 -4.88
N GLN A 54 -8.18 -1.74 -4.99
CA GLN A 54 -8.57 -0.91 -6.13
C GLN A 54 -7.98 0.49 -6.00
N GLY A 55 -7.84 1.20 -7.13
CA GLY A 55 -7.40 2.58 -7.11
C GLY A 55 -8.38 3.45 -6.32
N SER A 56 -7.84 4.44 -5.61
CA SER A 56 -8.58 5.32 -4.72
C SER A 56 -8.08 6.75 -4.86
N ASP A 57 -8.87 7.72 -4.42
CA ASP A 57 -8.39 9.09 -4.23
C ASP A 57 -7.69 9.22 -2.88
N SER A 58 -6.68 10.09 -2.78
CA SER A 58 -5.94 10.33 -1.53
C SER A 58 -6.80 10.83 -0.35
N SER A 59 -7.93 11.46 -0.65
CA SER A 59 -8.88 11.96 0.34
C SER A 59 -9.78 10.86 0.93
N CYS A 60 -9.76 9.67 0.32
CA CYS A 60 -10.63 8.59 0.74
C CYS A 60 -10.20 7.98 2.08
N PRO A 61 -11.17 7.64 2.94
CA PRO A 61 -10.90 6.74 4.06
C PRO A 61 -10.26 5.45 3.55
N ASN A 62 -9.29 4.91 4.29
CA ASN A 62 -8.57 3.67 3.94
C ASN A 62 -7.67 3.76 2.70
N ALA A 63 -7.49 4.95 2.11
CA ALA A 63 -6.52 5.15 1.03
C ALA A 63 -5.08 5.09 1.57
N VAL A 64 -4.24 4.29 0.91
CA VAL A 64 -2.81 4.16 1.20
C VAL A 64 -2.00 4.29 -0.09
N GLN A 65 -0.77 4.79 0.01
CA GLN A 65 0.17 4.73 -1.11
C GLN A 65 0.83 3.36 -1.17
N MET A 66 0.86 2.78 -2.37
CA MET A 66 1.52 1.52 -2.62
C MET A 66 2.40 1.63 -3.88
N PRO A 67 3.65 1.10 -3.85
CA PRO A 67 4.49 1.03 -5.04
C PRO A 67 3.96 -0.01 -6.04
N TYR A 68 3.89 0.38 -7.32
CA TYR A 68 3.59 -0.49 -8.46
C TYR A 68 4.67 -0.37 -9.52
N ILE A 69 4.85 -1.43 -10.31
CA ILE A 69 5.58 -1.31 -11.57
C ILE A 69 4.76 -0.40 -12.49
N ARG A 70 5.39 0.55 -13.16
CA ARG A 70 4.72 1.47 -14.08
C ARG A 70 3.90 0.70 -15.12
N GLY A 71 2.60 1.02 -15.20
CA GLY A 71 1.63 0.36 -16.07
C GLY A 71 0.91 -0.83 -15.44
N SER A 72 1.24 -1.21 -14.20
CA SER A 72 0.54 -2.26 -13.43
C SER A 72 -0.32 -1.70 -12.30
N GLU A 73 -0.28 -0.39 -12.05
CA GLU A 73 -1.13 0.27 -11.07
C GLU A 73 -2.63 0.18 -11.44
N PRO A 74 -3.53 0.07 -10.44
CA PRO A 74 -4.96 0.12 -10.71
C PRO A 74 -5.35 1.51 -11.24
N GLN A 75 -6.44 1.56 -12.02
CA GLN A 75 -6.98 2.84 -12.48
C GLN A 75 -7.38 3.70 -11.28
N PRO A 76 -7.14 5.03 -11.31
CA PRO A 76 -7.51 5.93 -10.22
C PRO A 76 -8.99 5.77 -9.84
N GLY A 77 -9.25 5.71 -8.53
CA GLY A 77 -10.61 5.60 -8.00
C GLY A 77 -11.38 6.90 -8.07
N ALA A 78 -12.69 6.82 -7.87
CA ALA A 78 -13.52 8.02 -7.70
C ALA A 78 -13.17 8.76 -6.39
N THR A 79 -13.38 10.07 -6.37
CA THR A 79 -13.25 10.88 -5.16
C THR A 79 -14.27 10.43 -4.10
N CYS A 80 -13.85 10.41 -2.85
CA CYS A 80 -14.75 10.11 -1.75
C CYS A 80 -15.73 11.26 -1.55
N GLY A 81 -16.99 11.05 -1.96
CA GLY A 81 -18.04 12.06 -1.97
C GLY A 81 -18.89 12.10 -3.25
N GLY A 82 -18.56 11.28 -4.27
CA GLY A 82 -19.26 11.31 -5.56
C GLY A 82 -18.73 12.41 -6.48
N ALA A 83 -19.08 12.33 -7.77
CA ALA A 83 -18.74 13.37 -8.72
C ALA A 83 -19.39 14.71 -8.28
N PRO A 84 -18.70 15.86 -8.42
CA PRO A 84 -19.37 17.14 -8.28
C PRO A 84 -20.59 17.18 -9.20
N ALA A 85 -21.70 17.76 -8.72
CA ALA A 85 -22.97 17.80 -9.45
C ALA A 85 -22.73 18.19 -10.93
N PRO A 86 -23.37 17.51 -11.89
CA PRO A 86 -23.15 17.80 -13.30
C PRO A 86 -23.47 19.27 -13.58
N ALA A 87 -22.61 19.94 -14.35
CA ALA A 87 -22.70 21.38 -14.64
C ALA A 87 -24.07 21.84 -15.20
N THR A 88 -24.88 20.89 -15.68
CA THR A 88 -26.28 21.09 -16.09
C THR A 88 -27.16 21.59 -14.94
N GLU A 89 -27.00 21.08 -13.72
CA GLU A 89 -27.83 21.50 -12.58
C GLU A 89 -27.54 22.94 -12.14
N VAL A 90 -26.29 23.39 -12.24
CA VAL A 90 -25.90 24.78 -11.95
C VAL A 90 -26.51 25.74 -12.98
N MET A 91 -26.55 25.35 -14.26
CA MET A 91 -27.12 26.17 -15.33
C MET A 91 -28.64 26.31 -15.23
N ASP A 92 -29.34 25.27 -14.79
CA ASP A 92 -30.80 25.32 -14.63
C ASP A 92 -31.23 26.20 -13.45
N TRP A 93 -30.47 26.22 -12.36
CA TRP A 93 -30.68 27.16 -11.26
C TRP A 93 -30.47 28.62 -11.68
N VAL A 94 -29.40 28.93 -12.43
CA VAL A 94 -29.15 30.31 -12.93
C VAL A 94 -30.27 30.78 -13.86
N LYS A 95 -30.76 29.91 -14.75
CA LYS A 95 -31.88 30.22 -15.64
C LYS A 95 -33.18 30.48 -14.89
N GLY A 96 -33.43 29.75 -13.80
CA GLY A 96 -34.60 29.97 -12.94
C GLY A 96 -34.57 31.31 -12.17
N TRP A 97 -33.40 31.92 -12.00
CA TRP A 97 -33.26 33.24 -11.37
C TRP A 97 -33.42 34.40 -12.35
N LEU A 98 -33.16 34.17 -13.64
CA LEU A 98 -33.23 35.17 -14.70
C LEU A 98 -34.63 35.28 -15.35
N ASN A 99 -35.62 34.56 -14.84
CA ASN A 99 -36.98 34.49 -15.39
C ASN A 99 -38.03 34.95 -14.38
#